data_AF-A0A542YP23-F1
#
_entry.id   AF-A0A542YP23-F1
#
_cell.length_a   1.000
_cell.length_b   1.000
_cell.length_c   1.000
_cell.angle_alpha   90.00
_cell.angle_beta   90.00
_cell.angle_gamma   90.00
#
_symmetry.space_group_name_H-M   'P 1'
#
loop_
_entity.id
_entity.type
_entity.pdbx_description
1 polymer ?
#
loop_
_entity_poly.entity_id
_entity_poly.type
_entity_poly.pdbx_seq_one_letter_code
_entity_poly.pdbx_strand_id
1 'polypeptide(L)'
;MLIAEEVLILLTDTEGRAVSTPRATRTVCTGALLLELELAGRLRLDDAGRLMVTDGAPTGAESPGGTPAEPLPESLEEAMALFAKHEGRKPKAIMPVVARRCEALAYDALLASGAAEEEKHNALGFIPDTRRHLTDPAGRDALHREVQAVLLGEQPPTTRTGSLIALLHAASSIHTVFAGAGGLSDKELRGRAADIADGEWASEASRGAIRSMQTAMVVGVGVAMFGAGS
;
A
#
# COMPACT_ATOMS: atom_id res chain seq x y z
N MET A 1 -1.76 -10.59 -8.03
CA MET A 1 -1.24 -10.14 -6.73
C MET A 1 -1.61 -8.68 -6.59
N LEU A 2 -2.11 -8.26 -5.43
CA LEU A 2 -2.51 -6.89 -5.16
C LEU A 2 -1.30 -6.00 -4.84
N ILE A 3 -1.44 -4.70 -5.05
CA ILE A 3 -0.51 -3.65 -4.61
C ILE A 3 -0.22 -3.78 -3.11
N ALA A 4 -1.21 -4.16 -2.29
CA ALA A 4 -1.02 -4.34 -0.85
C ALA A 4 -0.04 -5.48 -0.51
N GLU A 5 -0.08 -6.58 -1.27
CA GLU A 5 0.84 -7.72 -1.14
C GLU A 5 2.25 -7.34 -1.63
N GLU A 6 2.33 -6.65 -2.77
CA GLU A 6 3.59 -6.18 -3.36
C GLU A 6 4.33 -5.19 -2.48
N VAL A 7 3.62 -4.24 -1.85
CA VAL A 7 4.28 -3.37 -0.88
C VAL A 7 4.75 -4.16 0.34
N LEU A 8 3.99 -5.13 0.85
CA LEU A 8 4.47 -5.98 1.95
C LEU A 8 5.73 -6.76 1.58
N ILE A 9 5.81 -7.27 0.35
CA ILE A 9 7.02 -7.94 -0.17
C ILE A 9 8.20 -6.97 -0.19
N LEU A 10 8.01 -5.74 -0.69
CA LEU A 10 9.06 -4.71 -0.70
C LEU A 10 9.45 -4.24 0.71
N LEU A 11 8.52 -4.29 1.66
CA LEU A 11 8.74 -3.99 3.07
C LEU A 11 9.32 -5.17 3.86
N THR A 12 9.65 -6.28 3.20
CA THR A 12 10.26 -7.46 3.80
C THR A 12 11.69 -7.65 3.26
N ASP A 13 12.65 -7.85 4.16
CA ASP A 13 14.02 -8.20 3.78
C ASP A 13 14.14 -9.68 3.40
N THR A 14 15.31 -10.07 2.91
CA THR A 14 15.61 -11.45 2.48
C THR A 14 15.54 -12.48 3.61
N GLU A 15 15.56 -12.04 4.87
CA GLU A 15 15.45 -12.89 6.06
C GLU A 15 14.03 -12.88 6.65
N GLY A 16 13.04 -12.31 5.95
CA GLY A 16 11.65 -12.27 6.40
C GLY A 16 11.36 -11.20 7.46
N ARG A 17 12.27 -10.23 7.68
CA ARG A 17 12.06 -9.14 8.63
C ARG A 17 11.46 -7.91 7.95
N ALA A 18 10.59 -7.22 8.67
CA ALA A 18 10.08 -5.93 8.21
C ALA A 18 11.21 -4.89 8.17
N VAL A 19 11.39 -4.22 7.03
CA VAL A 19 12.37 -3.11 6.88
C VAL A 19 11.80 -1.76 7.32
N SER A 20 10.51 -1.69 7.67
CA SER A 20 9.83 -0.49 8.11
C SER A 20 9.21 -0.65 9.50
N THR A 21 8.91 0.48 10.14
CA THR A 21 8.22 0.44 11.45
C THR A 21 6.83 -0.18 11.30
N PRO A 22 6.29 -0.85 12.34
CA PRO A 22 4.94 -1.42 12.29
C PRO A 22 3.86 -0.38 11.93
N ARG A 23 4.04 0.88 12.35
CA ARG A 23 3.14 1.98 12.00
C ARG A 23 3.19 2.29 10.51
N ALA A 24 4.38 2.36 9.92
CA ALA A 24 4.55 2.61 8.49
C ALA A 24 3.97 1.44 7.67
N THR A 25 4.29 0.19 8.02
CA THR A 25 3.75 -1.01 7.36
C THR A 25 2.22 -1.01 7.35
N ARG A 26 1.58 -0.83 8.52
CA ARG A 26 0.13 -0.70 8.63
C ARG A 26 -0.46 0.41 7.78
N THR A 27 0.20 1.57 7.78
CA THR A 27 -0.22 2.74 7.00
C THR A 27 -0.22 2.41 5.51
N VAL A 28 0.87 1.81 5.00
CA VAL A 28 0.94 1.45 3.59
C VAL A 28 -0.08 0.39 3.22
N CYS A 29 -0.19 -0.73 3.96
CA CYS A 29 -1.17 -1.78 3.68
C CYS A 29 -2.59 -1.20 3.62
N THR A 30 -2.92 -0.28 4.52
CA THR A 30 -4.24 0.35 4.57
C THR A 30 -4.54 1.14 3.31
N GLY A 31 -3.64 2.04 2.89
CA GLY A 31 -3.92 2.83 1.69
C GLY A 31 -3.64 2.09 0.39
N ALA A 32 -2.87 1.00 0.39
CA ALA A 32 -2.78 0.09 -0.74
C ALA A 32 -4.12 -0.63 -0.98
N LEU A 33 -4.75 -1.17 0.06
CA LEU A 33 -6.09 -1.76 -0.06
C LEU A 33 -7.14 -0.72 -0.45
N LEU A 34 -7.02 0.51 0.08
CA LEU A 34 -7.95 1.58 -0.26
C LEU A 34 -7.77 2.04 -1.71
N LEU A 35 -6.52 2.11 -2.22
CA LEU A 35 -6.21 2.35 -3.62
C LEU A 35 -6.79 1.25 -4.52
N GLU A 36 -6.61 -0.02 -4.17
CA GLU A 36 -7.14 -1.15 -4.93
C GLU A 36 -8.67 -1.10 -5.04
N LEU A 37 -9.36 -0.78 -3.95
CA LEU A 37 -10.82 -0.62 -3.95
C LEU A 37 -11.28 0.57 -4.80
N GLU A 38 -10.50 1.65 -4.84
CA GLU A 38 -10.82 2.80 -5.68
C GLU A 38 -10.54 2.54 -7.16
N LEU A 39 -9.45 1.84 -7.49
CA LEU A 39 -9.18 1.36 -8.84
C LEU A 39 -10.23 0.35 -9.32
N ALA A 40 -10.77 -0.46 -8.41
CA ALA A 40 -11.89 -1.37 -8.65
C ALA A 40 -13.26 -0.67 -8.68
N GLY A 41 -13.32 0.65 -8.46
CA GLY A 41 -14.56 1.43 -8.48
C GLY A 41 -15.54 1.11 -7.35
N ARG A 42 -15.09 0.43 -6.28
CA ARG A 42 -15.95 0.02 -5.16
C ARG A 42 -16.15 1.12 -4.14
N LEU A 43 -15.13 1.95 -3.95
CA LEU A 43 -15.20 3.15 -3.12
C LEU A 43 -14.42 4.28 -3.76
N ARG A 44 -14.57 5.49 -3.23
CA ARG A 44 -13.74 6.65 -3.56
C ARG A 44 -13.61 7.58 -2.37
N LEU A 45 -12.71 8.55 -2.44
CA LEU A 45 -12.79 9.74 -1.58
C LEU A 45 -13.59 10.84 -2.30
N ASP A 46 -14.50 11.49 -1.57
CA ASP A 46 -15.15 12.72 -2.06
C ASP A 46 -14.18 13.92 -2.07
N ASP A 47 -14.64 15.06 -2.58
CA ASP A 47 -13.84 16.31 -2.63
C ASP A 47 -13.41 16.81 -1.23
N ALA A 48 -14.11 16.37 -0.18
CA ALA A 48 -13.77 16.66 1.20
C ALA A 48 -12.81 15.63 1.82
N GLY A 49 -12.39 14.61 1.05
CA GLY A 49 -11.52 13.52 1.47
C GLY A 49 -12.21 12.49 2.37
N ARG A 50 -13.51 12.27 2.21
CA ARG A 50 -14.31 11.30 2.97
C ARG A 50 -14.56 10.04 2.15
N LEU A 51 -14.54 8.89 2.80
CA LEU A 51 -14.90 7.63 2.18
C LEU A 51 -16.34 7.66 1.67
N MET A 52 -16.54 7.30 0.42
CA MET A 52 -17.84 7.11 -0.20
C MET A 52 -17.89 5.74 -0.85
N VAL A 53 -18.89 4.93 -0.50
CA VAL A 53 -19.13 3.66 -1.16
C VAL A 53 -19.73 3.95 -2.53
N THR A 54 -19.07 3.48 -3.58
CA THR A 54 -19.53 3.68 -4.97
C THR A 54 -20.31 2.47 -5.44
N ASP A 55 -19.87 1.28 -5.07
CA ASP A 55 -20.60 0.03 -5.22
C ASP A 55 -20.42 -0.83 -3.98
N GLY A 56 -21.49 -0.97 -3.19
CA GLY A 56 -21.54 -1.77 -1.97
C GLY A 56 -22.18 -3.14 -2.17
N ALA A 57 -22.53 -3.51 -3.41
CA ALA A 57 -23.09 -4.82 -3.69
C ALA A 57 -22.08 -5.90 -3.27
N PRO A 58 -22.52 -6.94 -2.54
CA PRO A 58 -21.71 -8.13 -2.36
C PRO A 58 -21.30 -8.66 -3.74
N THR A 59 -20.05 -9.07 -3.90
CA THR A 59 -19.58 -9.66 -5.15
C THR A 59 -20.50 -10.79 -5.61
N GLY A 60 -20.96 -10.70 -6.87
CA GLY A 60 -21.91 -11.65 -7.46
C GLY A 60 -23.40 -11.35 -7.21
N ALA A 61 -23.74 -10.29 -6.47
CA ALA A 61 -25.12 -9.82 -6.37
C ALA A 61 -25.49 -8.96 -7.60
N GLU A 62 -26.68 -9.17 -8.15
CA GLU A 62 -27.18 -8.36 -9.26
C GLU A 62 -27.40 -6.91 -8.78
N SER A 63 -26.66 -5.98 -9.36
CA SER A 63 -26.91 -4.55 -9.17
C SER A 63 -28.15 -4.16 -9.99
N PRO A 64 -29.11 -3.36 -9.49
CA PRO A 64 -30.30 -2.99 -10.24
C PRO A 64 -29.94 -2.27 -11.54
N GLY A 65 -29.96 -2.99 -12.67
CA GLY A 65 -29.70 -2.47 -14.02
C GLY A 65 -28.25 -2.52 -14.52
N GLY A 66 -27.34 -3.26 -13.88
CA GLY A 66 -25.92 -3.28 -14.24
C GLY A 66 -25.33 -4.68 -14.45
N THR A 67 -24.24 -4.75 -15.25
CA THR A 67 -23.34 -5.90 -15.30
C THR A 67 -22.85 -6.27 -13.89
N PRO A 68 -22.77 -7.57 -13.53
CA PRO A 68 -22.25 -7.98 -12.23
C PRO A 68 -20.88 -7.36 -11.97
N ALA A 69 -20.68 -6.82 -10.76
CA ALA A 69 -19.38 -6.33 -10.36
C ALA A 69 -18.36 -7.47 -10.43
N GLU A 70 -17.17 -7.21 -11.00
CA GLU A 70 -16.13 -8.24 -11.08
C GLU A 70 -15.78 -8.77 -9.68
N PRO A 71 -15.55 -10.08 -9.54
CA PRO A 71 -15.24 -10.67 -8.26
C PRO A 71 -13.90 -10.18 -7.74
N LEU A 72 -13.90 -9.67 -6.51
CA LEU A 72 -12.67 -9.27 -5.84
C LEU A 72 -12.02 -10.46 -5.13
N PRO A 73 -10.70 -10.44 -4.92
CA PRO A 73 -10.04 -11.32 -3.97
C PRO A 73 -10.65 -11.19 -2.57
N GLU A 74 -10.66 -12.27 -1.79
CA GLU A 74 -11.25 -12.33 -0.44
C GLU A 74 -10.71 -11.24 0.51
N SER A 75 -9.41 -10.96 0.45
CA SER A 75 -8.78 -9.90 1.26
C SER A 75 -9.32 -8.51 0.92
N LEU A 76 -9.71 -8.29 -0.34
CA LEU A 76 -10.26 -7.03 -0.83
C LEU A 76 -11.75 -6.91 -0.52
N GLU A 77 -12.51 -8.01 -0.57
CA GLU A 77 -13.88 -8.09 -0.04
C GLU A 77 -13.95 -7.71 1.44
N GLU A 78 -13.06 -8.28 2.25
CA GLU A 78 -13.06 -7.97 3.67
C GLU A 78 -12.61 -6.52 3.94
N ALA A 79 -11.63 -6.02 3.17
CA ALA A 79 -11.24 -4.62 3.23
C ALA A 79 -12.43 -3.71 2.88
N MET A 80 -13.22 -4.06 1.86
CA MET A 80 -14.44 -3.31 1.50
C MET A 80 -15.44 -3.29 2.65
N ALA A 81 -15.75 -4.45 3.23
CA ALA A 81 -16.66 -4.56 4.37
C ALA A 81 -16.15 -3.77 5.60
N LEU A 82 -14.83 -3.67 5.77
CA LEU A 82 -14.20 -2.89 6.83
C LEU A 82 -14.34 -1.37 6.59
N PHE A 83 -14.05 -0.90 5.38
CA PHE A 83 -14.13 0.53 5.06
C PHE A 83 -15.56 1.04 4.95
N ALA A 84 -16.51 0.23 4.45
CA ALA A 84 -17.92 0.61 4.33
C ALA A 84 -18.55 0.99 5.68
N LYS A 85 -18.12 0.39 6.79
CA LYS A 85 -18.52 0.76 8.16
C LYS A 85 -18.14 2.18 8.57
N HIS A 86 -17.34 2.86 7.75
CA HIS A 86 -16.79 4.19 8.00
C HIS A 86 -17.08 5.17 6.86
N GLU A 87 -18.10 4.91 6.05
CA GLU A 87 -18.60 5.85 5.05
C GLU A 87 -18.85 7.25 5.66
N GLY A 88 -18.52 8.30 4.90
CA GLY A 88 -18.57 9.70 5.30
C GLY A 88 -17.43 10.15 6.23
N ARG A 89 -16.57 9.23 6.70
CA ARG A 89 -15.42 9.56 7.56
C ARG A 89 -14.17 9.80 6.72
N LYS A 90 -13.30 10.69 7.21
CA LYS A 90 -11.98 10.91 6.61
C LYS A 90 -11.01 9.80 7.01
N PRO A 91 -10.09 9.38 6.13
CA PRO A 91 -9.08 8.37 6.44
C PRO A 91 -8.29 8.61 7.72
N LYS A 92 -7.91 9.87 8.03
CA LYS A 92 -7.24 10.22 9.30
C LYS A 92 -7.96 9.66 10.53
N ALA A 93 -9.29 9.67 10.53
CA ALA A 93 -10.09 9.24 11.68
C ALA A 93 -10.29 7.72 11.76
N ILE A 94 -10.05 6.99 10.66
CA ILE A 94 -10.30 5.56 10.57
C ILE A 94 -9.00 4.75 10.62
N MET A 95 -7.88 5.28 10.12
CA MET A 95 -6.59 4.57 10.05
C MET A 95 -6.18 3.96 11.39
N PRO A 96 -6.27 4.66 12.55
CA PRO A 96 -5.94 4.05 13.83
C PRO A 96 -6.78 2.82 14.20
N VAL A 97 -7.99 2.71 13.64
CA VAL A 97 -8.96 1.64 13.90
C VAL A 97 -8.73 0.46 12.96
N VAL A 98 -8.56 0.71 11.66
CA VAL A 98 -8.56 -0.32 10.63
C VAL A 98 -7.17 -0.87 10.31
N ALA A 99 -6.11 -0.10 10.55
CA ALA A 99 -4.82 -0.38 9.92
C ALA A 99 -4.17 -1.69 10.37
N ARG A 100 -4.43 -2.15 11.60
CA ARG A 100 -3.99 -3.48 12.06
C ARG A 100 -4.70 -4.61 11.31
N ARG A 101 -6.00 -4.46 11.00
CA ARG A 101 -6.71 -5.47 10.21
C ARG A 101 -6.28 -5.42 8.74
N CYS A 102 -6.08 -4.24 8.17
CA CYS A 102 -5.55 -4.09 6.81
C CYS A 102 -4.17 -4.74 6.64
N GLU A 103 -3.27 -4.56 7.61
CA GLU A 103 -1.98 -5.29 7.63
C GLU A 103 -2.20 -6.80 7.66
N ALA A 104 -3.07 -7.30 8.53
CA ALA A 104 -3.39 -8.73 8.61
C ALA A 104 -3.95 -9.27 7.28
N LEU A 105 -4.89 -8.56 6.64
CA LEU A 105 -5.47 -8.98 5.35
C LEU A 105 -4.43 -9.13 4.24
N ALA A 106 -3.47 -8.21 4.18
CA ALA A 106 -2.41 -8.28 3.18
C ALA A 106 -1.46 -9.45 3.45
N TYR A 107 -1.15 -9.75 4.73
CA TYR A 107 -0.39 -10.96 5.07
C TYR A 107 -1.18 -12.25 4.82
N ASP A 108 -2.46 -12.28 5.20
CA ASP A 108 -3.35 -13.43 5.00
C ASP A 108 -3.42 -13.78 3.50
N ALA A 109 -3.47 -12.77 2.62
CA ALA A 109 -3.41 -12.96 1.17
C ALA A 109 -2.07 -13.55 0.67
N LEU A 110 -0.93 -13.09 1.20
CA LEU A 110 0.38 -13.66 0.89
C LEU A 110 0.51 -15.12 1.36
N LEU A 111 -0.05 -15.46 2.53
CA LEU A 111 -0.07 -16.83 3.03
C LEU A 111 -1.00 -17.71 2.17
N ALA A 112 -2.19 -17.22 1.83
CA ALA A 112 -3.17 -17.96 1.03
C ALA A 112 -2.68 -18.23 -0.40
N SER A 113 -1.93 -17.30 -0.99
CA SER A 113 -1.30 -17.48 -2.30
C SER A 113 -0.03 -18.34 -2.27
N GLY A 114 0.50 -18.65 -1.08
CA GLY A 114 1.77 -19.34 -0.90
C GLY A 114 3.00 -18.47 -1.20
N ALA A 115 2.83 -17.15 -1.32
CA ALA A 115 3.93 -16.19 -1.49
C ALA A 115 4.70 -15.93 -0.18
N ALA A 116 4.12 -16.29 0.96
CA ALA A 116 4.77 -16.29 2.26
C ALA A 116 4.38 -17.53 3.08
N GLU A 117 5.21 -17.85 4.07
CA GLU A 117 4.98 -18.88 5.08
C GLU A 117 5.22 -18.33 6.48
N GLU A 118 4.42 -18.76 7.47
CA GLU A 118 4.63 -18.41 8.87
C GLU A 118 5.58 -19.40 9.56
N GLU A 119 6.72 -18.90 10.03
CA GLU A 119 7.62 -19.63 10.91
C GLU A 119 7.43 -19.15 12.34
N LYS A 120 6.97 -20.05 13.22
CA LYS A 120 6.83 -19.76 14.66
C LYS A 120 8.13 -20.08 15.36
N HIS A 121 8.87 -19.05 15.77
CA HIS A 121 10.05 -19.22 16.60
C HIS A 121 9.65 -19.32 18.07
N ASN A 122 9.69 -20.54 18.59
CA ASN A 122 9.57 -20.81 20.02
C ASN A 122 10.96 -20.81 20.66
N ALA A 123 11.48 -19.62 21.01
CA ALA A 123 12.61 -19.56 21.93
C ALA A 123 12.10 -19.86 23.34
N LEU A 124 12.57 -20.95 23.97
CA LEU A 124 12.20 -21.32 25.34
C LEU A 124 12.35 -20.12 26.28
N GLY A 125 11.22 -19.57 26.77
CA GLY A 125 11.16 -18.49 27.75
C GLY A 125 10.94 -17.06 27.21
N PHE A 126 10.84 -16.85 25.89
CA PHE A 126 10.55 -15.54 25.29
C PHE A 126 9.18 -15.50 24.57
N ILE A 127 8.66 -14.29 24.35
CA ILE A 127 7.43 -14.05 23.56
C ILE A 127 7.64 -14.65 22.16
N PRO A 128 6.76 -15.54 21.66
CA PRO A 128 6.88 -16.13 20.33
C PRO A 128 7.03 -15.04 19.26
N ASP A 129 8.11 -15.10 18.48
CA ASP A 129 8.27 -14.27 17.28
C ASP A 129 7.63 -15.04 16.11
N THR A 130 6.65 -14.43 15.45
CA THR A 130 6.05 -15.01 14.25
C THR A 130 6.68 -14.32 13.07
N ARG A 131 7.58 -15.03 12.40
CA ARG A 131 8.23 -14.55 11.19
C ARG A 131 7.44 -14.99 9.98
N ARG A 132 7.35 -14.10 9.00
CA ARG A 132 6.73 -14.40 7.71
C ARG A 132 7.83 -14.38 6.67
N HIS A 133 8.22 -15.57 6.22
CA HIS A 133 9.26 -15.75 5.23
C HIS A 133 8.62 -15.74 3.84
N LEU A 134 9.20 -14.97 2.93
CA LEU A 134 8.80 -15.01 1.54
C LEU A 134 9.29 -16.32 0.93
N THR A 135 8.41 -17.02 0.21
CA THR A 135 8.72 -18.30 -0.43
C THR A 135 9.43 -18.13 -1.77
N ASP A 136 9.33 -16.94 -2.37
CA ASP A 136 10.02 -16.56 -3.62
C ASP A 136 10.90 -15.31 -3.45
N PRO A 137 12.12 -15.47 -2.92
CA PRO A 137 13.09 -14.37 -2.84
C PRO A 137 13.47 -13.79 -4.21
N ALA A 138 13.48 -14.61 -5.26
CA ALA A 138 13.85 -14.16 -6.60
C ALA A 138 12.78 -13.23 -7.20
N GLY A 139 11.50 -13.54 -6.99
CA GLY A 139 10.37 -12.68 -7.34
C GLY A 139 10.39 -11.36 -6.57
N ARG A 140 10.72 -11.39 -5.28
CA ARG A 140 10.94 -10.16 -4.48
C ARG A 140 12.05 -9.31 -5.05
N ASP A 141 13.19 -9.90 -5.41
CA ASP A 141 14.33 -9.16 -5.98
C ASP A 141 14.03 -8.65 -7.39
N ALA A 142 13.21 -9.35 -8.17
CA ALA A 142 12.72 -8.87 -9.45
C ALA A 142 11.81 -7.65 -9.28
N LEU A 143 10.86 -7.70 -8.34
CA LEU A 143 10.00 -6.57 -7.99
C LEU A 143 10.81 -5.38 -7.49
N HIS A 144 11.79 -5.61 -6.62
CA HIS A 144 12.68 -4.56 -6.12
C HIS A 144 13.44 -3.89 -7.27
N ARG A 145 14.06 -4.67 -8.16
CA ARG A 145 14.77 -4.13 -9.34
C ARG A 145 13.85 -3.38 -10.29
N GLU A 146 12.64 -3.88 -10.53
CA GLU A 146 11.64 -3.22 -11.38
C GLU A 146 11.29 -1.83 -10.84
N VAL A 147 10.96 -1.74 -9.54
CA VAL A 147 10.63 -0.46 -8.90
C VAL A 147 11.86 0.45 -8.81
N GLN A 148 13.04 -0.10 -8.56
CA GLN A 148 14.29 0.66 -8.54
C GLN A 148 14.59 1.27 -9.92
N ALA A 149 14.42 0.53 -11.01
CA ALA A 149 14.65 1.05 -12.36
C ALA A 149 13.75 2.27 -12.66
N VAL A 150 12.49 2.22 -12.23
CA VAL A 150 11.57 3.37 -12.34
C VAL A 150 12.03 4.54 -11.46
N LEU A 151 12.43 4.27 -10.22
CA LEU A 151 12.92 5.30 -9.29
C LEU A 151 14.20 5.98 -9.82
N LEU A 152 15.07 5.23 -10.49
CA LEU A 152 16.30 5.75 -11.09
C LEU A 152 16.08 6.42 -12.46
N GLY A 153 14.87 6.36 -13.01
CA GLY A 153 14.51 6.95 -14.30
C GLY A 153 14.99 6.12 -15.50
N GLU A 154 15.31 4.85 -15.29
CA GLU A 154 15.70 3.89 -16.32
C GLU A 154 14.47 3.35 -17.08
N GLN A 155 13.30 3.37 -16.43
CA GLN A 155 12.02 2.95 -17.00
C GLN A 155 10.91 3.96 -16.65
N PRO A 156 9.92 4.16 -17.53
CA PRO A 156 8.77 4.98 -17.19
C PRO A 156 7.90 4.27 -16.14
N PRO A 157 7.27 5.02 -15.22
CA PRO A 157 6.32 4.44 -14.28
C PRO A 157 5.10 3.89 -15.00
N THR A 158 4.60 2.75 -14.51
CA THR A 158 3.30 2.18 -14.87
C THR A 158 2.30 2.46 -13.76
N THR A 159 1.00 2.19 -13.98
CA THR A 159 -0.01 2.30 -12.92
C THR A 159 0.41 1.54 -11.65
N ARG A 160 0.99 0.34 -11.82
CA ARG A 160 1.46 -0.51 -10.72
C ARG A 160 2.71 0.08 -10.04
N THR A 161 3.79 0.28 -10.78
CA THR A 161 5.07 0.71 -10.20
C THR A 161 5.02 2.14 -9.65
N GLY A 162 4.32 3.04 -10.31
CA GLY A 162 4.06 4.39 -9.79
C GLY A 162 3.25 4.37 -8.49
N SER A 163 2.25 3.47 -8.38
CA SER A 163 1.45 3.32 -7.14
C SER A 163 2.30 2.82 -5.99
N LEU A 164 3.14 1.80 -6.23
CA LEU A 164 4.09 1.29 -5.23
C LEU A 164 5.02 2.40 -4.73
N ILE A 165 5.58 3.20 -5.64
CA ILE A 165 6.46 4.32 -5.30
C ILE A 165 5.70 5.39 -4.50
N ALA A 166 4.51 5.79 -4.93
CA ALA A 166 3.69 6.80 -4.26
C ALA A 166 3.30 6.37 -2.83
N LEU A 167 2.91 5.10 -2.64
CA LEU A 167 2.55 4.54 -1.34
C LEU A 167 3.76 4.44 -0.41
N LEU A 168 4.90 3.93 -0.90
CA LEU A 168 6.15 3.87 -0.14
C LEU A 168 6.67 5.27 0.21
N HIS A 169 6.50 6.24 -0.68
CA HIS A 169 6.84 7.64 -0.42
C HIS A 169 5.95 8.23 0.68
N ALA A 170 4.63 8.05 0.57
CA ALA A 170 3.65 8.60 1.52
C ALA A 170 3.84 8.07 2.95
N ALA A 171 4.25 6.80 3.10
CA ALA A 171 4.58 6.24 4.41
C ALA A 171 6.03 6.48 4.86
N SER A 172 6.79 7.27 4.10
CA SER A 172 8.20 7.56 4.36
C SER A 172 9.10 6.31 4.36
N SER A 173 8.76 5.26 3.63
CA SER A 173 9.52 4.00 3.55
C SER A 173 10.46 3.90 2.34
N ILE A 174 10.30 4.76 1.32
CA ILE A 174 11.05 4.65 0.05
C ILE A 174 12.58 4.61 0.23
N HIS A 175 13.12 5.52 1.06
CA HIS A 175 14.55 5.63 1.33
C HIS A 175 15.12 4.43 2.12
N THR A 176 14.27 3.74 2.87
CA THR A 176 14.66 2.54 3.62
C THR A 176 14.67 1.30 2.72
N VAL A 177 13.66 1.17 1.84
CA VAL A 177 13.54 0.05 0.89
C VAL A 177 14.60 0.11 -0.20
N PHE A 178 14.92 1.31 -0.68
CA PHE A 178 15.86 1.55 -1.79
C PHE A 178 17.15 2.26 -1.34
N ALA A 179 17.57 2.02 -0.09
CA ALA A 179 18.78 2.63 0.45
C ALA A 179 19.99 2.35 -0.46
N GLY A 180 20.71 3.41 -0.84
CA GLY A 180 21.89 3.33 -1.70
C GLY A 180 21.62 3.05 -3.18
N ALA A 181 20.35 2.98 -3.62
CA ALA A 181 20.02 2.78 -5.02
C ALA A 181 20.62 3.87 -5.91
N GLY A 182 21.40 3.45 -6.91
CA GLY A 182 22.05 4.35 -7.87
C GLY A 182 23.03 5.36 -7.25
N GLY A 183 23.49 5.11 -6.01
CA GLY A 183 24.35 6.06 -5.27
C GLY A 183 23.63 7.32 -4.78
N LEU A 184 22.30 7.35 -4.82
CA LEU A 184 21.50 8.48 -4.38
C LEU A 184 21.40 8.54 -2.85
N SER A 185 21.39 9.76 -2.31
CA SER A 185 21.07 10.02 -0.91
C SER A 185 19.59 9.81 -0.62
N ASP A 186 19.25 9.60 0.66
CA ASP A 186 17.84 9.49 1.09
C ASP A 186 16.98 10.69 0.70
N LYS A 187 17.59 11.89 0.60
CA LYS A 187 16.89 13.11 0.17
C LYS A 187 16.55 13.04 -1.32
N GLU A 188 17.50 12.60 -2.14
CA GLU A 188 17.30 12.45 -3.58
C GLU A 188 16.31 11.33 -3.90
N LEU A 189 16.36 10.20 -3.18
CA LEU A 189 15.36 9.13 -3.32
C LEU A 189 13.95 9.62 -2.99
N ARG A 190 13.78 10.39 -1.92
CA ARG A 190 12.48 10.98 -1.57
C ARG A 190 12.02 12.00 -2.62
N GLY A 191 12.93 12.84 -3.12
CA GLY A 191 12.63 13.83 -4.15
C GLY A 191 12.13 13.17 -5.43
N ARG A 192 12.88 12.18 -5.94
CA ARG A 192 12.48 11.41 -7.13
C ARG A 192 11.16 10.69 -6.95
N ALA A 193 10.94 10.10 -5.77
CA ALA A 193 9.68 9.43 -5.48
C ALA A 193 8.50 10.40 -5.41
N ALA A 194 8.70 11.64 -4.94
CA ALA A 194 7.70 12.70 -4.97
C ALA A 194 7.39 13.11 -6.42
N ASP A 195 8.42 13.37 -7.23
CA ASP A 195 8.26 13.74 -8.64
C ASP A 195 7.51 12.65 -9.42
N ILE A 196 7.83 11.38 -9.17
CA ILE A 196 7.10 10.25 -9.74
C ILE A 196 5.68 10.25 -9.23
N ALA A 197 5.43 10.37 -7.93
CA ALA A 197 4.08 10.32 -7.39
C ALA A 197 3.16 11.45 -7.93
N ASP A 198 3.74 12.61 -8.27
CA ASP A 198 3.03 13.74 -8.87
C ASP A 198 2.92 13.66 -10.42
N GLY A 199 3.60 12.72 -11.06
CA GLY A 199 3.69 12.60 -12.52
C GLY A 199 2.45 12.05 -13.25
N GLU A 200 2.42 12.21 -14.58
CA GLU A 200 1.28 11.86 -15.44
C GLU A 200 1.35 10.42 -16.01
N TRP A 201 1.67 9.42 -15.20
CA TRP A 201 1.83 8.02 -15.66
C TRP A 201 0.58 7.14 -15.54
N ALA A 202 -0.42 7.58 -14.77
CA ALA A 202 -1.68 6.86 -14.61
C ALA A 202 -2.84 7.61 -15.30
N SER A 203 -3.97 6.94 -15.51
CA SER A 203 -5.21 7.61 -15.91
C SER A 203 -5.62 8.68 -14.87
N GLU A 204 -6.43 9.68 -15.26
CA GLU A 204 -6.88 10.72 -14.30
C GLU A 204 -7.62 10.12 -13.09
N ALA A 205 -8.40 9.05 -13.31
CA ALA A 205 -9.07 8.33 -12.24
C ALA A 205 -8.07 7.69 -11.27
N SER A 206 -7.07 6.96 -11.81
CA SER A 206 -6.01 6.35 -11.00
C SER A 206 -5.19 7.40 -10.23
N ARG A 207 -4.86 8.53 -10.87
CA ARG A 207 -4.16 9.66 -10.22
C ARG A 207 -5.01 10.26 -9.11
N GLY A 208 -6.30 10.46 -9.34
CA GLY A 208 -7.27 10.90 -8.34
C GLY A 208 -7.26 9.99 -7.11
N ALA A 209 -7.25 8.68 -7.33
CA ALA A 209 -7.16 7.69 -6.27
C ALA A 209 -5.85 7.76 -5.48
N ILE A 210 -4.72 7.80 -6.18
CA ILE A 210 -3.40 7.88 -5.53
C ILE A 210 -3.27 9.16 -4.71
N ARG A 211 -3.66 10.33 -5.24
CA ARG A 211 -3.61 11.60 -4.51
C ARG A 211 -4.53 11.61 -3.30
N SER A 212 -5.73 11.05 -3.45
CA SER A 212 -6.67 10.81 -2.35
C SER A 212 -6.01 9.98 -1.25
N MET A 213 -5.27 8.93 -1.61
CA MET A 213 -4.55 8.06 -0.69
C MET A 213 -3.35 8.73 -0.03
N GLN A 214 -2.55 9.48 -0.78
CA GLN A 214 -1.43 10.22 -0.22
C GLN A 214 -1.93 11.25 0.80
N THR A 215 -2.99 11.98 0.46
CA THR A 215 -3.64 12.93 1.38
C THR A 215 -4.14 12.23 2.64
N ALA A 216 -4.70 11.03 2.51
CA ALA A 216 -5.12 10.20 3.62
C ALA A 216 -3.97 9.81 4.56
N MET A 217 -2.83 9.39 3.99
CA MET A 217 -1.67 8.87 4.74
C MET A 217 -0.82 9.96 5.39
N VAL A 218 -0.66 11.11 4.74
CA VAL A 218 0.18 12.23 5.21
C VAL A 218 -0.24 12.71 6.59
N VAL A 219 -1.51 12.51 6.98
CA VAL A 219 -2.02 12.98 8.28
C VAL A 219 -1.62 12.08 9.47
N GLY A 220 -0.85 11.02 9.24
CA GLY A 220 -0.32 10.12 10.26
C GLY A 220 1.18 10.26 10.54
N VAL A 221 1.95 10.91 9.67
CA VAL A 221 3.38 11.14 9.88
C VAL A 221 3.54 12.60 10.27
N GLY A 222 4.08 12.88 11.45
CA GLY A 222 4.37 14.26 11.84
C GLY A 222 5.39 14.85 10.88
N VAL A 223 4.93 15.50 9.81
CA VAL A 223 5.81 16.29 8.95
C VAL A 223 6.19 17.51 9.78
N ALA A 224 7.40 17.50 10.34
CA ALA A 224 8.06 18.74 10.69
C ALA A 224 8.25 19.50 9.36
N MET A 225 7.37 20.46 9.10
CA MET A 225 7.56 21.44 8.04
C MET A 225 8.84 22.21 8.39
N PHE A 226 9.96 21.82 7.78
CA PHE A 226 11.10 22.73 7.68
C PHE A 226 10.67 23.84 6.74
N GLY A 227 10.16 24.93 7.32
CA GLY A 227 9.94 26.17 6.60
C GLY A 227 11.25 26.56 5.91
N ALA A 228 11.17 26.77 4.59
CA ALA A 228 12.22 27.44 3.86
C ALA A 228 12.41 28.82 4.49
N GLY A 229 13.54 29.01 5.17
CA GLY A 229 13.97 30.32 5.62
C GLY A 229 14.24 31.19 4.40
N SER A 230 13.53 32.31 4.34
CA SER A 230 13.82 33.48 3.53
C SER A 230 15.15 34.13 3.90
#